data_AF-A0A4Q5AQ72-F1
#
_entry.id   AF-A0A4Q5AQ72-F1
#
_cell.length_a   1.000
_cell.length_b   1.000
_cell.length_c   1.000
_cell.angle_alpha   90.00
_cell.angle_beta   90.00
_cell.angle_gamma   90.00
#
_symmetry.space_group_name_H-M   'P 1'
#
loop_
_entity.id
_entity.type
_entity.pdbx_description
1 polymer ?
#
loop_
_entity_poly.entity_id
_entity_poly.type
_entity_poly.pdbx_seq_one_letter_code
_entity_poly.pdbx_strand_id
1 'polypeptide(L)'
;MNIQNITIDNSLEYYLKLLATEGGGKWSDELLDACDAGEYTAGLIIALAACEGQGLKPDRQILRATLASPWCEEGCDADAIARHMLDTAAYPNP
;
A
#
# COMPACT_ATOMS: atom_id res chain seq x y z
N MET A 1 12.74 -2.18 -11.62
CA MET A 1 11.76 -1.07 -11.67
C MET A 1 12.44 0.20 -11.20
N ASN A 2 12.34 1.29 -11.97
CA ASN A 2 12.87 2.60 -11.59
C ASN A 2 11.85 3.24 -10.62
N ILE A 3 12.28 3.68 -9.43
CA ILE A 3 11.40 4.27 -8.39
C ILE A 3 10.70 5.55 -8.91
N GLN A 4 11.25 6.19 -9.94
CA GLN A 4 10.82 7.49 -10.46
C GLN A 4 9.49 7.51 -11.24
N ASN A 5 8.76 6.40 -11.37
CA ASN A 5 7.54 6.39 -12.20
C ASN A 5 6.41 5.47 -11.71
N ILE A 6 6.40 5.10 -10.43
CA ILE A 6 5.26 4.37 -9.84
C ILE A 6 4.18 5.41 -9.52
N THR A 7 3.05 5.35 -10.23
CA THR A 7 1.87 6.20 -9.98
C THR A 7 1.02 5.63 -8.85
N ILE A 8 0.06 6.41 -8.37
CA ILE A 8 -0.93 5.94 -7.39
C ILE A 8 -1.71 4.74 -7.91
N ASP A 9 -2.11 4.76 -9.19
CA ASP A 9 -2.84 3.65 -9.81
C ASP A 9 -2.00 2.37 -9.83
N ASN A 10 -0.70 2.47 -10.13
CA ASN A 10 0.21 1.32 -10.10
C ASN A 10 0.33 0.74 -8.69
N SER A 11 0.39 1.60 -7.66
CA SER A 11 0.45 1.16 -6.26
C SER A 11 -0.86 0.49 -5.83
N LEU A 12 -2.01 1.10 -6.11
CA LEU A 12 -3.32 0.56 -5.75
C LEU A 12 -3.61 -0.75 -6.50
N GLU A 13 -3.28 -0.84 -7.79
CA GLU A 13 -3.39 -2.08 -8.56
C GLU A 13 -2.52 -3.20 -7.98
N TYR A 14 -1.30 -2.87 -7.53
CA TYR A 14 -0.44 -3.84 -6.85
C TYR A 14 -1.09 -4.35 -5.56
N TYR A 15 -1.59 -3.46 -4.70
CA TYR A 15 -2.23 -3.85 -3.46
C TYR A 15 -3.51 -4.65 -3.69
N LEU A 16 -4.32 -4.28 -4.68
CA LEU A 16 -5.50 -5.03 -5.08
C LEU A 16 -5.15 -6.47 -5.45
N LYS A 17 -4.12 -6.66 -6.29
CA LYS A 17 -3.65 -8.00 -6.65
C LYS A 17 -3.17 -8.77 -5.43
N LEU A 18 -2.33 -8.16 -4.60
CA LEU A 18 -1.79 -8.79 -3.39
C LEU A 18 -2.91 -9.23 -2.44
N LEU A 19 -3.89 -8.37 -2.19
CA LEU A 19 -5.02 -8.68 -1.32
C LEU A 19 -5.95 -9.74 -1.91
N ALA A 20 -6.19 -9.70 -3.22
CA ALA A 20 -7.01 -10.71 -3.89
C ALA A 20 -6.34 -12.10 -3.88
N THR A 21 -5.02 -12.16 -4.01
CA THR A 21 -4.28 -13.43 -4.07
C THR A 21 -3.90 -13.99 -2.70
N GLU A 22 -3.56 -13.12 -1.74
CA GLU A 22 -2.98 -13.53 -0.46
C GLU A 22 -3.78 -13.05 0.76
N GLY A 23 -4.56 -11.97 0.64
CA GLY A 23 -5.22 -11.27 1.75
C GLY A 23 -6.72 -11.54 1.91
N GLY A 24 -7.29 -12.49 1.17
CA GLY A 24 -8.72 -12.81 1.22
C GLY A 24 -9.62 -11.70 0.67
N GLY A 25 -10.58 -12.06 -0.19
CA GLY A 25 -11.31 -11.13 -1.07
C GLY A 25 -11.99 -9.91 -0.41
N LYS A 26 -12.30 -9.94 0.90
CA LYS A 26 -12.95 -8.82 1.59
C LYS A 26 -12.16 -7.50 1.45
N TRP A 27 -10.85 -7.53 1.69
CA TRP A 27 -10.05 -6.31 1.67
C TRP A 27 -9.75 -5.82 0.25
N SER A 28 -9.72 -6.73 -0.73
CA SER A 28 -9.63 -6.33 -2.13
C SER A 28 -10.91 -5.66 -2.61
N ASP A 29 -12.08 -6.11 -2.14
CA ASP A 29 -13.38 -5.49 -2.47
C ASP A 29 -13.47 -4.08 -1.86
N GLU A 30 -13.13 -3.92 -0.57
CA GLU A 30 -13.11 -2.61 0.09
C GLU A 30 -12.11 -1.64 -0.55
N LEU A 31 -10.94 -2.14 -0.97
CA LEU A 31 -9.96 -1.34 -1.70
C LEU A 31 -10.47 -0.94 -3.10
N LEU A 32 -11.16 -1.83 -3.79
CA LEU A 32 -11.71 -1.56 -5.12
C LEU A 32 -12.78 -0.46 -5.05
N ASP A 33 -13.68 -0.53 -4.07
CA ASP A 33 -14.71 0.49 -3.84
C ASP A 33 -14.08 1.88 -3.61
N ALA A 34 -13.02 1.96 -2.81
CA ALA A 34 -12.29 3.22 -2.59
C ALA A 34 -11.61 3.74 -3.87
N CYS A 35 -11.07 2.85 -4.71
CA CYS A 35 -10.49 3.22 -6.00
C CYS A 35 -11.55 3.77 -6.96
N ASP A 36 -12.70 3.11 -7.06
CA ASP A 36 -13.81 3.51 -7.92
C ASP A 36 -14.44 4.84 -7.48
N ALA A 37 -14.42 5.14 -6.18
CA ALA A 37 -14.85 6.42 -5.62
C ALA A 37 -13.80 7.55 -5.78
N GLY A 38 -12.58 7.24 -6.23
CA GLY A 38 -11.47 8.20 -6.30
C GLY A 38 -10.90 8.59 -4.93
N GLU A 39 -11.19 7.81 -3.88
CA GLU A 39 -10.76 8.05 -2.50
C GLU A 39 -9.37 7.44 -2.26
N TYR A 40 -8.36 7.91 -2.99
CA TYR A 40 -7.04 7.28 -3.00
C TYR A 40 -6.33 7.27 -1.64
N THR A 41 -6.52 8.29 -0.81
CA THR A 41 -6.00 8.30 0.57
C THR A 41 -6.61 7.19 1.41
N ALA A 42 -7.94 7.00 1.32
CA ALA A 42 -8.62 5.91 2.00
C ALA A 42 -8.16 4.54 1.44
N GLY A 43 -8.01 4.43 0.12
CA GLY A 43 -7.47 3.23 -0.53
C GLY A 43 -6.08 2.85 -0.01
N LEU A 44 -5.17 3.81 0.16
CA LEU A 44 -3.85 3.53 0.73
C LEU A 44 -3.92 3.06 2.19
N ILE A 45 -4.79 3.65 3.00
CA ILE A 45 -4.99 3.24 4.40
C ILE A 45 -5.53 1.81 4.46
N ILE A 46 -6.59 1.51 3.69
CA ILE A 46 -7.18 0.16 3.60
C ILE A 46 -6.12 -0.85 3.18
N ALA A 47 -5.40 -0.56 2.11
CA ALA A 47 -4.38 -1.45 1.55
C ALA A 47 -3.29 -1.79 2.59
N LEU A 48 -2.73 -0.77 3.25
CA LEU A 48 -1.64 -0.95 4.20
C LEU A 48 -2.10 -1.60 5.49
N ALA A 49 -3.24 -1.19 6.05
CA ALA A 49 -3.81 -1.81 7.25
C ALA A 49 -4.16 -3.29 7.01
N ALA A 50 -4.71 -3.61 5.84
CA ALA A 50 -4.99 -4.98 5.45
C ALA A 50 -3.70 -5.80 5.28
N CYS A 51 -2.64 -5.22 4.72
CA CYS A 51 -1.37 -5.91 4.61
C CYS A 51 -0.73 -6.15 5.98
N GLU A 52 -0.71 -5.15 6.85
CA GLU A 52 -0.16 -5.27 8.20
C GLU A 52 -0.94 -6.27 9.06
N GLY A 53 -2.27 -6.15 9.12
CA GLY A 53 -3.14 -7.02 9.91
C GLY A 53 -3.09 -8.49 9.48
N GLN A 54 -2.69 -8.76 8.25
CA GLN A 54 -2.56 -10.10 7.69
C GLN A 54 -1.11 -10.59 7.56
N GLY A 55 -0.13 -9.78 7.98
CA GLY A 55 1.29 -10.10 7.87
C GLY A 55 1.80 -10.23 6.42
N LEU A 56 1.10 -9.62 5.46
CA LEU A 56 1.52 -9.56 4.05
C LEU A 56 2.70 -8.61 3.90
N LYS A 57 3.54 -8.87 2.91
CA LYS A 57 4.79 -8.13 2.68
C LYS A 57 4.79 -7.49 1.29
N PRO A 58 4.19 -6.30 1.15
CA PRO A 58 4.26 -5.52 -0.09
C PRO A 58 5.71 -5.20 -0.45
N ASP A 59 6.02 -5.19 -1.73
CA ASP A 59 7.37 -4.89 -2.21
C ASP A 59 7.90 -3.56 -1.66
N ARG A 60 9.18 -3.55 -1.28
CA ARG A 60 9.84 -2.34 -0.74
C ARG A 60 9.69 -1.12 -1.65
N GLN A 61 9.76 -1.33 -2.96
CA GLN A 61 9.62 -0.25 -3.93
C GLN A 61 8.20 0.31 -3.95
N ILE A 62 7.18 -0.53 -3.76
CA ILE A 62 5.79 -0.11 -3.65
C ILE A 62 5.58 0.67 -2.35
N LEU A 63 6.08 0.18 -1.20
CA LEU A 63 6.01 0.93 0.07
C LEU A 63 6.66 2.32 -0.04
N ARG A 64 7.82 2.42 -0.70
CA ARG A 64 8.48 3.71 -0.95
C ARG A 64 7.69 4.61 -1.89
N ALA A 65 7.06 4.05 -2.92
CA ALA A 65 6.20 4.82 -3.82
C ALA A 65 4.93 5.32 -3.11
N THR A 66 4.35 4.48 -2.24
CA THR A 66 3.23 4.86 -1.38
C THR A 66 3.60 6.05 -0.48
N LEU A 67 4.76 6.00 0.19
CA LEU A 67 5.25 7.13 1.00
C LEU A 67 5.55 8.40 0.20
N ALA A 68 5.92 8.26 -1.07
CA ALA A 68 6.19 9.40 -1.95
C ALA A 68 4.92 9.94 -2.62
N SER A 69 3.78 9.28 -2.43
CA SER A 69 2.50 9.63 -3.03
C SER A 69 1.93 10.91 -2.40
N PRO A 70 1.36 11.85 -3.18
CA PRO A 70 0.67 13.00 -2.61
C PRO A 70 -0.61 12.62 -1.84
N TRP A 71 -1.09 11.38 -1.99
CA TRP A 71 -2.23 10.83 -1.25
C TRP A 71 -1.84 10.16 0.08
N CYS A 72 -0.54 10.11 0.40
CA CYS A 72 0.02 9.63 1.66
C CYS A 72 0.64 10.81 2.41
N GLU A 73 -0.19 11.60 3.10
CA GLU A 73 0.30 12.73 3.89
C GLU A 73 1.20 12.28 5.05
N GLU A 74 2.25 13.04 5.35
CA GLU A 74 3.16 12.72 6.46
C GLU A 74 2.39 12.66 7.79
N GLY A 75 2.57 11.57 8.54
CA GLY A 75 1.87 11.34 9.81
C GLY A 75 0.43 10.81 9.70
N CYS A 76 -0.10 10.58 8.50
CA CYS A 76 -1.35 9.82 8.35
C CYS A 76 -1.13 8.32 8.64
N ASP A 77 -2.21 7.57 8.82
CA ASP A 77 -2.13 6.13 9.12
C ASP A 77 -1.37 5.37 8.04
N ALA A 78 -1.57 5.70 6.76
CA ALA A 78 -0.83 5.09 5.65
C ALA A 78 0.68 5.36 5.76
N ASP A 79 1.10 6.57 6.12
CA ASP A 79 2.52 6.91 6.31
C ASP A 79 3.13 6.12 7.48
N ALA A 80 2.43 6.09 8.62
CA ALA A 80 2.88 5.37 9.81
C ALA A 80 3.03 3.86 9.54
N ILE A 81 2.02 3.24 8.93
CA ILE A 81 2.02 1.80 8.64
C ILE A 81 3.09 1.48 7.60
N ALA A 82 3.21 2.24 6.51
CA ALA A 82 4.21 1.95 5.48
C ALA A 82 5.65 2.08 6.00
N ARG A 83 5.94 3.06 6.87
CA ARG A 83 7.25 3.18 7.55
C ARG A 83 7.49 2.01 8.49
N HIS A 84 6.50 1.66 9.31
CA HIS A 84 6.59 0.52 10.21
C HIS A 84 6.88 -0.79 9.44
N MET A 85 6.17 -1.04 8.34
CA MET A 85 6.41 -2.20 7.48
C MET A 85 7.81 -2.19 6.84
N LEU A 86 8.32 -1.02 6.43
CA LEU A 86 9.67 -0.89 5.89
C LEU A 86 10.76 -1.17 6.93
N ASP A 87 10.52 -0.81 8.20
CA ASP A 87 11.46 -1.00 9.30
C ASP A 87 11.43 -2.43 9.87
N THR A 88 10.25 -3.06 9.91
CA THR A 88 10.06 -4.40 10.48
C THR A 88 10.28 -5.53 9.48
N ALA A 89 10.04 -5.29 8.18
CA ALA A 89 10.44 -6.25 7.17
C ALA A 89 11.98 -6.25 7.07
N ALA A 90 12.57 -7.43 6.99
CA ALA A 90 13.99 -7.65 6.72
C ALA A 90 14.36 -7.20 5.29
N TYR A 91 14.09 -5.95 4.94
CA TYR A 91 14.64 -5.27 3.78
C TYR A 91 15.99 -4.71 4.21
N PRO A 92 17.12 -5.43 4.02
CA PRO A 92 18.42 -4.84 4.27
C PRO A 92 18.51 -3.53 3.49
N ASN A 93 18.97 -2.45 4.13
CA ASN A 93 19.34 -1.25 3.38
C ASN A 93 20.31 -1.67 2.27
N PRO A 94 20.09 -1.22 1.02
CA PRO A 94 21.11 -1.39 -0.01
C PRO A 94 22.42 -0.72 0.42
#